data_AF-A0A4Q3J9M4-F1
#
_entry.id   AF-A0A4Q3J9M4-F1
#
_cell.length_a   1.000
_cell.length_b   1.000
_cell.length_c   1.000
_cell.angle_alpha   90.00
_cell.angle_beta   90.00
_cell.angle_gamma   90.00
#
_symmetry.space_group_name_H-M   'P 1'
#
loop_
_entity.id
_entity.type
_entity.pdbx_description
1 polymer ?
#
loop_
_entity_poly.entity_id
_entity_poly.type
_entity_poly.pdbx_seq_one_letter_code
_entity_poly.pdbx_strand_id
1 'polypeptide(L)'
;MMNRREFLAAIAGTAGMSVLRPYERVLLATPAFKANPFALGVASGDPTPTGVVLWTRLAPDPLHGGGMEPRAVGVRWQIASDPGMKRIVRQGRAQASPELAHSVHVEVEGLQPAHTYWYQ
;
A
#
# COMPACT_ATOMS: atom_id res chain seq x y z
N MET A 1 32.05 12.22 -37.99
CA MET A 1 31.92 11.22 -36.91
C MET A 1 31.39 11.95 -35.69
N MET A 2 30.17 11.62 -35.27
CA MET A 2 29.43 12.37 -34.24
C MET A 2 29.90 11.93 -32.84
N ASN A 3 30.21 12.90 -31.96
CA ASN A 3 30.85 12.61 -30.67
C ASN A 3 29.79 12.34 -29.59
N ARG A 4 30.09 11.45 -28.62
CA ARG A 4 29.13 10.98 -27.58
C ARG A 4 28.43 12.12 -26.81
N ARG A 5 29.08 13.28 -26.68
CA ARG A 5 28.57 14.44 -25.96
C ARG A 5 27.51 15.24 -26.74
N GLU A 6 27.56 15.22 -28.06
CA GLU A 6 26.55 15.87 -28.92
C GLU A 6 25.28 15.02 -29.01
N PHE A 7 25.41 13.69 -28.94
CA PHE A 7 24.28 12.77 -28.91
C PHE A 7 23.44 12.89 -27.63
N LEU A 8 24.07 13.16 -26.47
CA LEU A 8 23.36 13.32 -25.20
C LEU A 8 22.63 14.67 -25.08
N ALA A 9 23.08 15.71 -25.81
CA ALA A 9 22.40 16.99 -25.85
C ALA A 9 21.15 16.98 -26.76
N ALA A 10 21.07 16.03 -27.71
CA ALA A 10 19.98 15.94 -28.68
C ALA A 10 18.72 15.19 -28.18
N ILE A 11 18.76 14.57 -26.98
CA ILE A 11 17.59 13.88 -26.39
C ILE A 11 16.78 14.83 -25.46
N ALA A 12 17.20 16.09 -25.32
CA ALA A 12 16.54 17.06 -24.45
C ALA A 12 15.30 17.76 -25.05
N GLY A 13 14.82 17.34 -26.23
CA GLY A 13 13.70 18.02 -26.87
C GLY A 13 12.90 17.14 -27.80
N THR A 14 11.88 16.45 -27.28
CA THR A 14 10.51 16.27 -27.83
C THR A 14 9.83 15.03 -27.24
N ALA A 15 9.03 15.22 -26.17
CA ALA A 15 7.78 14.50 -25.88
C ALA A 15 7.15 15.09 -24.61
N GLY A 16 6.59 16.29 -24.74
CA GLY A 16 5.52 16.73 -23.83
C GLY A 16 4.27 15.87 -24.05
N MET A 17 3.47 15.72 -22.99
CA MET A 17 2.15 15.06 -22.95
C MET A 17 2.19 13.55 -23.30
N SER A 18 2.09 12.64 -22.33
CA SER A 18 0.85 12.44 -21.56
C SER A 18 1.13 11.52 -20.39
N VAL A 19 1.03 12.02 -19.15
CA VAL A 19 0.71 11.13 -18.02
C VAL A 19 -0.56 11.65 -17.37
N LEU A 20 -1.66 11.57 -18.12
CA LEU A 20 -2.96 11.40 -17.48
C LEU A 20 -2.93 9.99 -16.89
N ARG A 21 -2.44 9.84 -15.66
CA ARG A 21 -2.74 8.65 -14.85
C ARG A 21 -4.23 8.74 -14.54
N PRO A 22 -5.12 7.89 -15.08
CA PRO A 22 -6.50 7.89 -14.65
C PRO A 22 -6.54 7.07 -13.36
N TYR A 23 -5.96 7.58 -12.28
CA TYR A 23 -6.14 6.96 -10.96
C TYR A 23 -7.25 7.64 -10.16
N GLU A 24 -8.05 8.51 -10.76
CA GLU A 24 -9.16 9.12 -10.05
C GLU A 24 -10.49 8.84 -10.76
N ARG A 25 -11.15 7.79 -10.27
CA ARG A 25 -12.52 7.80 -9.72
C ARG A 25 -13.14 6.41 -9.84
N VAL A 26 -12.71 5.49 -8.97
CA VAL A 26 -13.71 4.55 -8.46
C VAL A 26 -14.52 5.36 -7.47
N LEU A 27 -15.73 5.75 -7.87
CA LEU A 27 -16.75 6.25 -6.95
C LEU A 27 -16.83 5.23 -5.81
N LEU A 28 -16.29 5.61 -4.65
CA LEU A 28 -16.05 4.73 -3.51
C LEU A 28 -17.39 4.33 -2.91
N ALA A 29 -18.03 3.31 -3.47
CA ALA A 29 -18.90 2.46 -2.67
C ALA A 29 -18.00 1.93 -1.55
N THR A 30 -18.18 2.42 -0.33
CA THR A 30 -17.56 1.79 0.85
C THR A 30 -18.02 0.34 0.85
N PRO A 31 -17.12 -0.64 0.71
CA PRO A 31 -17.54 -2.02 0.72
C PRO A 31 -18.24 -2.29 2.06
N ALA A 32 -19.52 -2.63 1.99
CA ALA A 32 -20.27 -3.09 3.13
C ALA A 32 -19.85 -4.54 3.40
N PHE A 33 -19.23 -4.77 4.55
CA PHE A 33 -18.88 -6.11 5.00
C PHE A 33 -19.99 -6.65 5.91
N LYS A 34 -20.30 -7.95 5.79
CA LYS A 34 -21.29 -8.60 6.66
C LYS A 34 -20.81 -8.73 8.11
N ALA A 35 -19.49 -8.70 8.32
CA ALA A 35 -18.82 -8.79 9.62
C ALA A 35 -17.51 -7.99 9.58
N ASN A 36 -16.76 -7.95 10.70
CA ASN A 36 -15.45 -7.29 10.75
C ASN A 36 -14.49 -7.93 9.71
N PRO A 37 -14.02 -7.19 8.70
CA PRO A 37 -13.13 -7.76 7.69
C PRO A 37 -11.73 -8.09 8.25
N PHE A 38 -11.32 -7.53 9.39
CA PHE A 38 -10.02 -7.79 10.01
C PHE A 38 -10.07 -8.92 11.04
N ALA A 39 -10.89 -9.95 10.82
CA ALA A 39 -11.06 -11.07 11.77
C ALA A 39 -9.77 -11.87 12.03
N LEU A 40 -8.81 -11.81 11.11
CA LEU A 40 -7.49 -12.45 11.24
C LEU A 40 -6.43 -11.52 11.84
N GLY A 41 -6.82 -10.32 12.26
CA GLY A 41 -5.92 -9.32 12.83
C GLY A 41 -4.97 -8.68 11.82
N VAL A 42 -3.91 -8.11 12.37
CA VAL A 42 -2.83 -7.44 11.65
C VAL A 42 -1.49 -7.98 12.16
N ALA A 43 -0.46 -7.93 11.33
CA ALA A 43 0.87 -8.37 11.68
C ALA A 43 1.94 -7.45 11.08
N SER A 44 3.15 -7.54 11.62
CA SER A 44 4.35 -6.90 11.09
C SER A 44 5.51 -7.88 11.10
N GLY A 45 6.41 -7.81 10.12
CA GLY A 45 7.53 -8.73 9.98
C GLY A 45 8.68 -8.17 9.14
N ASP A 46 9.72 -8.98 8.95
CA ASP A 46 10.91 -8.68 8.15
C ASP A 46 11.48 -7.26 8.37
N PRO A 47 11.82 -6.89 9.63
CA PRO A 47 12.33 -5.56 9.91
C PRO A 47 13.74 -5.36 9.33
N THR A 48 13.96 -4.20 8.73
CA THR A 48 15.29 -3.67 8.41
C THR A 48 15.62 -2.55 9.41
N PRO A 49 16.85 -1.99 9.41
CA PRO A 49 17.15 -0.83 10.23
C PRO A 49 16.24 0.38 9.96
N THR A 50 15.62 0.46 8.78
CA THR A 50 14.81 1.61 8.36
C THR A 50 13.42 1.24 7.87
N GLY A 51 12.96 0.01 8.11
CA GLY A 51 11.73 -0.48 7.50
C GLY A 51 11.16 -1.73 8.12
N VAL A 52 9.95 -2.07 7.70
CA VAL A 52 9.19 -3.24 8.16
C VAL A 52 8.12 -3.60 7.12
N VAL A 53 7.73 -4.86 7.06
CA VAL A 53 6.56 -5.30 6.31
C VAL A 53 5.33 -5.26 7.21
N LEU A 54 4.24 -4.65 6.75
CA LEU A 54 2.91 -4.75 7.36
C LEU A 54 2.06 -5.76 6.60
N TRP A 55 1.28 -6.56 7.34
CA TRP A 55 0.42 -7.58 6.78
C TRP A 55 -0.98 -7.56 7.41
N THR A 56 -2.00 -7.81 6.60
CA THR A 56 -3.33 -8.23 7.05
C THR A 56 -4.06 -8.99 5.94
N ARG A 57 -5.22 -9.56 6.24
CA ARG A 57 -6.12 -10.18 5.26
C ARG A 57 -7.56 -9.80 5.55
N LEU A 58 -8.26 -9.31 4.54
CA LEU A 58 -9.69 -9.04 4.62
C LEU A 58 -10.45 -10.36 4.51
N ALA A 59 -11.06 -10.80 5.61
CA ALA A 59 -11.78 -12.06 5.71
C ALA A 59 -12.93 -11.96 6.73
N PRO A 60 -14.07 -11.32 6.41
CA PRO A 60 -15.25 -11.31 7.28
C PRO A 60 -15.82 -12.71 7.58
N ASP A 61 -15.53 -13.71 6.75
CA ASP A 61 -15.85 -15.12 7.01
C ASP A 61 -14.63 -16.04 6.77
N PRO A 62 -13.66 -16.05 7.69
CA PRO A 62 -12.34 -16.63 7.44
C PRO A 62 -12.34 -18.15 7.26
N LEU A 63 -13.34 -18.85 7.81
CA LEU A 63 -13.44 -20.31 7.72
C LEU A 63 -14.14 -20.79 6.44
N HIS A 64 -14.84 -19.91 5.71
CA HIS A 64 -15.56 -20.23 4.47
C HIS A 64 -15.02 -19.44 3.26
N GLY A 65 -13.70 -19.50 3.06
CA GLY A 65 -13.04 -18.86 1.90
C GLY A 65 -12.83 -17.36 2.02
N GLY A 66 -13.16 -16.74 3.16
CA GLY A 66 -12.91 -15.33 3.47
C GLY A 66 -14.16 -14.46 3.42
N GLY A 67 -15.22 -14.84 2.69
CA GLY A 67 -16.47 -14.06 2.63
C GLY A 67 -16.36 -12.71 1.92
N MET A 68 -15.36 -12.55 1.04
CA MET A 68 -15.14 -11.35 0.24
C MET A 68 -15.72 -11.52 -1.17
N GLU A 69 -16.27 -10.44 -1.71
CA GLU A 69 -16.65 -10.37 -3.12
C GLU A 69 -15.40 -10.46 -4.02
N PRO A 70 -15.48 -11.05 -5.23
CA PRO A 70 -14.34 -11.22 -6.14
C PRO A 70 -13.97 -9.91 -6.86
N ARG A 71 -13.70 -8.85 -6.09
CA ARG A 71 -13.22 -7.55 -6.55
C ARG A 71 -12.07 -7.06 -5.66
N ALA A 72 -11.17 -6.27 -6.24
CA ALA A 72 -10.11 -5.62 -5.48
C ALA A 72 -10.69 -4.57 -4.51
N VAL A 73 -10.11 -4.49 -3.32
CA VAL A 73 -10.49 -3.53 -2.27
C VAL A 73 -9.29 -2.70 -1.87
N GLY A 74 -9.42 -1.37 -1.92
CA GLY A 74 -8.39 -0.46 -1.44
C GLY A 74 -8.37 -0.38 0.09
N VAL A 75 -7.23 -0.68 0.70
CA VAL A 75 -7.00 -0.62 2.15
C VAL A 75 -6.05 0.54 2.45
N ARG A 76 -6.46 1.45 3.34
CA ARG A 76 -5.57 2.48 3.87
C ARG A 76 -4.76 1.88 5.01
N TRP A 77 -3.49 2.28 5.12
CA TRP A 77 -2.62 1.88 6.21
C TRP A 77 -1.89 3.10 6.75
N GLN A 78 -1.56 3.08 8.05
CA GLN A 78 -0.83 4.14 8.72
C GLN A 78 0.17 3.57 9.72
N ILE A 79 1.28 4.28 9.93
CA ILE A 79 2.24 4.05 11.01
C ILE A 79 2.38 5.34 11.81
N ALA A 80 2.34 5.24 13.14
CA ALA A 80 2.53 6.33 14.07
C ALA A 80 3.69 6.10 15.05
N SER A 81 4.26 7.18 15.58
CA SER A 81 5.26 7.17 16.65
C SER A 81 4.66 7.29 18.06
N ASP A 82 3.34 7.13 18.18
CA ASP A 82 2.64 7.07 19.47
C ASP A 82 1.46 6.10 19.41
N PRO A 83 1.11 5.47 20.54
CA PRO A 83 0.02 4.49 20.60
C PRO A 83 -1.36 5.08 20.32
N GLY A 84 -1.52 6.41 20.43
CA GLY A 84 -2.78 7.10 20.15
C GLY A 84 -3.00 7.42 18.68
N MET A 85 -2.09 7.01 17.78
CA MET A 85 -2.12 7.30 16.35
C MET A 85 -2.22 8.81 16.03
N LYS A 86 -1.62 9.67 16.87
CA LYS A 86 -1.68 11.14 16.69
C LYS A 86 -0.56 11.67 15.79
N ARG A 87 0.61 11.04 15.81
CA ARG A 87 1.82 11.42 15.08
C ARG A 87 2.12 10.39 13.99
N ILE A 88 1.39 10.50 12.89
CA ILE A 88 1.57 9.63 11.71
C ILE A 88 2.93 9.95 11.06
N VAL A 89 3.78 8.93 10.93
CA VAL A 89 5.11 9.03 10.32
C VAL A 89 5.14 8.47 8.89
N ARG A 90 4.26 7.51 8.58
CA ARG A 90 4.06 6.94 7.24
C ARG A 90 2.59 6.58 7.06
N GLN A 91 2.10 6.67 5.82
CA GLN A 91 0.76 6.24 5.46
C GLN A 91 0.65 5.99 3.97
N GLY A 92 -0.36 5.23 3.56
CA GLY A 92 -0.60 4.96 2.15
C GLY A 92 -1.88 4.18 1.90
N ARG A 93 -1.96 3.61 0.70
CA ARG A 93 -3.00 2.68 0.27
C ARG A 93 -2.38 1.46 -0.38
N ALA A 94 -2.96 0.29 -0.11
CA ALA A 94 -2.63 -0.97 -0.75
C ALA A 94 -3.91 -1.60 -1.35
N GLN A 95 -3.76 -2.48 -2.33
CA GLN A 95 -4.88 -3.23 -2.89
C GLN A 95 -4.91 -4.64 -2.31
N ALA A 96 -6.04 -5.00 -1.72
CA ALA A 96 -6.38 -6.37 -1.37
C ALA A 96 -7.11 -7.00 -2.55
N SER A 97 -6.42 -7.84 -3.32
CA SER A 97 -6.95 -8.43 -4.55
C SER A 97 -7.48 -9.86 -4.32
N PRO A 98 -8.49 -10.32 -5.09
CA PRO A 98 -9.02 -11.68 -4.95
C PRO A 98 -7.98 -12.77 -5.20
N GLU A 99 -7.03 -12.52 -6.11
CA GLU A 99 -5.98 -13.48 -6.51
C GLU A 99 -5.03 -13.82 -5.35
N LEU A 100 -4.92 -12.91 -4.37
CA LEU A 100 -4.12 -13.06 -3.16
C LEU A 100 -5.00 -13.22 -1.91
N ALA A 101 -6.22 -13.74 -2.09
CA ALA A 101 -7.20 -13.97 -1.04
C ALA A 101 -7.49 -12.73 -0.17
N HIS A 102 -7.45 -11.55 -0.80
CA HIS A 102 -7.59 -10.24 -0.17
C HIS A 102 -6.59 -9.98 0.96
N SER A 103 -5.40 -10.56 0.87
CA SER A 103 -4.27 -10.17 1.71
C SER A 103 -3.68 -8.83 1.27
N VAL A 104 -3.07 -8.14 2.22
CA VAL A 104 -2.36 -6.87 2.06
C VAL A 104 -0.94 -7.07 2.55
N HIS A 105 0.02 -6.67 1.72
CA HIS A 105 1.44 -6.62 2.06
C HIS A 105 1.94 -5.22 1.75
N VAL A 106 2.55 -4.57 2.73
CA VAL A 106 3.12 -3.22 2.58
C VAL A 106 4.54 -3.24 3.08
N GLU A 107 5.48 -3.03 2.17
CA GLU A 107 6.88 -2.73 2.52
C GLU A 107 6.99 -1.24 2.85
N VAL A 108 7.36 -0.95 4.09
CA VAL A 108 7.51 0.43 4.57
C VAL A 108 8.98 0.74 4.80
N GLU A 109 9.43 1.89 4.30
CA GLU A 109 10.81 2.37 4.43
C GLU A 109 10.90 3.78 5.06
N GLY A 110 12.12 4.14 5.44
CA GLY A 110 12.50 5.43 6.00
C GLY A 110 12.03 5.66 7.43
N LEU A 111 11.82 4.58 8.18
CA LEU A 111 11.64 4.60 9.63
C LEU A 111 12.99 4.80 10.32
N GLN A 112 12.97 5.36 11.53
CA GLN A 112 14.16 5.41 12.38
C GLN A 112 14.46 4.03 12.99
N PRO A 113 15.74 3.62 13.06
CA PRO A 113 16.15 2.35 13.67
C PRO A 113 15.85 2.32 15.17
N ALA A 114 15.72 1.11 15.71
CA ALA A 114 15.56 0.85 17.15
C ALA A 114 14.44 1.70 17.80
N HIS A 115 13.34 1.91 17.08
CA HIS A 115 12.20 2.69 17.53
C HIS A 115 10.92 1.87 17.51
N THR A 116 10.07 2.06 18.52
CA THR A 116 8.74 1.42 18.57
C THR A 116 7.75 2.25 17.76
N TYR A 117 6.96 1.57 16.94
CA TYR A 117 5.89 2.17 16.16
C TYR A 117 4.57 1.44 16.39
N TRP A 118 3.48 2.10 16.05
CA TRP A 118 2.12 1.57 16.05
C TRP A 118 1.55 1.65 14.64
N TYR A 119 0.74 0.67 14.24
CA TYR A 119 0.18 0.59 12.89
C TYR A 119 -1.28 0.14 12.91
N GLN A 120 -2.02 0.55 11.89
CA GLN A 120 -3.42 0.17 11.63
C GLN A 120 -3.74 0.22 10.14
#